data_AF-A0A2G4GE85-F1
#
_entry.id   AF-A0A2G4GE85-F1
#
_cell.length_a   1.000
_cell.length_b   1.000
_cell.length_c   1.000
_cell.angle_alpha   90.00
_cell.angle_beta   90.00
_cell.angle_gamma   90.00
#
_symmetry.space_group_name_H-M   'P 1'
#
loop_
_entity.id
_entity.type
_entity.pdbx_description
1 polymer ?
#
loop_
_entity_poly.entity_id
_entity_poly.type
_entity_poly.pdbx_seq_one_letter_code
_entity_poly.pdbx_strand_id
1 'polypeptide(L)'
;MSALNTFVQVAMARANEYQKCSPEQALTYACEDIVDNELGSRNFSSHHIEQWLQRVCTREDIDTPQVVVGRATRTSLASTDIDSNTICLRGKVTTAATALHEVAHVIVGADSHGVLFRDELVRLARAHISIEYAALLYGVYEGVGLEMSPWPASASQR
;
A
#
# COMPACT_ATOMS: atom_id res chain seq x y z
N MET A 1 -13.45 15.91 18.71
CA MET A 1 -13.30 15.02 17.53
C MET A 1 -11.89 14.46 17.58
N SER A 2 -11.72 13.13 17.56
CA SER A 2 -10.38 12.52 17.52
C SER A 2 -9.70 12.87 16.19
N ALA A 3 -8.37 12.96 16.17
CA ALA A 3 -7.62 13.20 14.93
C ALA A 3 -7.95 12.18 13.84
N LEU A 4 -8.20 10.92 14.24
CA LEU A 4 -8.63 9.85 13.35
C LEU A 4 -9.93 10.16 12.60
N ASN A 5 -10.94 10.74 13.28
CA ASN A 5 -12.21 11.08 12.62
C ASN A 5 -12.02 12.10 11.49
N THR A 6 -11.06 13.03 11.64
CA THR A 6 -10.73 13.99 10.57
C THR A 6 -10.18 13.24 9.35
N PHE A 7 -9.23 12.33 9.54
CA PHE A 7 -8.66 11.54 8.44
C PHE A 7 -9.72 10.68 7.74
N VAL A 8 -10.62 10.04 8.50
CA VAL A 8 -11.74 9.26 7.95
C VAL A 8 -12.65 10.11 7.06
N GLN A 9 -13.06 11.30 7.52
CA GLN A 9 -13.92 12.18 6.73
C GLN A 9 -13.22 12.67 5.46
N VAL A 10 -11.93 13.00 5.55
CA VAL A 10 -11.14 13.41 4.39
C VAL A 10 -10.98 12.26 3.40
N ALA A 11 -10.72 11.04 3.85
CA ALA A 11 -10.61 9.86 2.99
C ALA A 11 -11.95 9.57 2.25
N MET A 12 -13.08 9.63 2.96
CA MET A 12 -14.41 9.48 2.34
C MET A 12 -14.66 10.55 1.27
N ALA A 13 -14.27 11.80 1.53
CA ALA A 13 -14.42 12.88 0.55
C ALA A 13 -13.52 12.66 -0.68
N ARG A 14 -12.25 12.31 -0.46
CA ARG A 14 -11.24 12.08 -1.51
C ARG A 14 -11.54 10.86 -2.38
N ALA A 15 -12.25 9.86 -1.87
CA ALA A 15 -12.68 8.68 -2.65
C ALA A 15 -13.43 9.07 -3.95
N ASN A 16 -14.13 10.21 -3.96
CA ASN A 16 -14.83 10.73 -5.14
C ASN A 16 -13.89 11.15 -6.29
N GLU A 17 -12.58 11.31 -6.04
CA GLU A 17 -11.58 11.62 -7.05
C GLU A 17 -11.24 10.38 -7.90
N TYR A 18 -11.51 9.17 -7.41
CA TYR A 18 -11.21 7.89 -8.07
C TYR A 18 -12.42 7.35 -8.85
N GLN A 19 -13.03 8.16 -9.72
CA GLN A 19 -14.29 7.86 -10.42
C GLN A 19 -14.29 6.60 -11.31
N LYS A 20 -13.11 6.05 -11.63
CA LYS A 20 -12.95 4.84 -12.45
C LYS A 20 -12.71 3.57 -11.62
N CYS A 21 -12.64 3.69 -10.30
CA CYS A 21 -12.38 2.58 -9.38
C CYS A 21 -13.71 2.02 -8.83
N SER A 22 -13.68 0.79 -8.34
CA SER A 22 -14.77 0.30 -7.49
C SER A 22 -14.83 1.12 -6.19
N PRO A 23 -15.97 1.14 -5.46
CA PRO A 23 -16.06 1.83 -4.18
C PRO A 23 -14.98 1.38 -3.18
N GLU A 24 -14.70 0.07 -3.13
CA GLU A 24 -13.64 -0.49 -2.28
C GLU A 24 -12.26 0.05 -2.66
N GLN A 25 -11.92 -0.01 -3.95
CA GLN A 25 -10.62 0.45 -4.45
C GLN A 25 -10.45 1.97 -4.27
N ALA A 26 -11.51 2.75 -4.54
CA ALA A 26 -11.51 4.20 -4.36
C ALA A 26 -11.25 4.61 -2.90
N LEU A 27 -11.91 3.93 -1.95
CA LEU A 27 -11.68 4.16 -0.53
C LEU A 27 -10.27 3.72 -0.13
N THR A 28 -9.80 2.58 -0.64
CA THR A 28 -8.46 2.06 -0.33
C THR A 28 -7.37 3.06 -0.74
N TYR A 29 -7.41 3.54 -1.99
CA TYR A 29 -6.50 4.58 -2.48
C TYR A 29 -6.62 5.89 -1.71
N ALA A 30 -7.84 6.33 -1.39
CA ALA A 30 -8.03 7.55 -0.62
C ALA A 30 -7.42 7.45 0.79
N CYS A 31 -7.51 6.30 1.45
CA CYS A 31 -6.90 6.07 2.76
C CYS A 31 -5.36 6.09 2.65
N GLU A 32 -4.80 5.36 1.69
CA GLU A 32 -3.35 5.32 1.44
C GLU A 32 -2.79 6.72 1.18
N ASP A 33 -3.43 7.49 0.28
CA ASP A 33 -3.03 8.86 -0.04
C ASP A 33 -3.04 9.76 1.20
N ILE A 34 -4.08 9.69 2.03
CA ILE A 34 -4.17 10.54 3.23
C ILE A 34 -3.10 10.18 4.26
N VAL A 35 -2.83 8.89 4.45
CA VAL A 35 -1.78 8.44 5.37
C VAL A 35 -0.39 8.81 4.84
N ASP A 36 -0.12 8.61 3.55
CA ASP A 36 1.17 8.97 2.95
C ASP A 36 1.40 10.48 2.92
N ASN A 37 0.35 11.30 2.74
CA ASN A 37 0.47 12.75 2.84
C ASN A 37 0.74 13.25 4.27
N GLU A 38 0.19 12.58 5.30
CA GLU A 38 0.37 12.98 6.70
C GLU A 38 1.74 12.56 7.24
N LEU A 39 2.13 11.30 7.03
CA LEU A 39 3.30 10.72 7.66
C LEU A 39 4.50 10.60 6.72
N GLY A 40 4.24 10.55 5.41
CA GLY A 40 5.25 10.31 4.39
C GLY A 40 5.79 8.88 4.42
N SER A 41 6.39 8.49 3.31
CA SER A 41 7.23 7.31 3.23
C SER A 41 8.48 7.60 2.41
N ARG A 42 9.49 6.73 2.54
CA ARG A 42 10.78 6.96 1.89
C ARG A 42 10.64 6.98 0.37
N ASN A 43 11.23 7.99 -0.27
CA ASN A 43 11.35 8.04 -1.73
C ASN A 43 12.58 7.27 -2.23
N PHE A 44 12.41 6.53 -3.32
CA PHE A 44 13.47 5.80 -3.99
C PHE A 44 13.58 6.24 -5.45
N SER A 45 14.81 6.35 -5.94
CA SER A 45 15.04 6.37 -7.38
C SER A 45 14.80 4.98 -7.97
N SER A 46 14.54 4.93 -9.27
CA SER A 46 14.34 3.69 -10.03
C SER A 46 15.43 2.62 -9.82
N HIS A 47 16.68 3.00 -9.57
CA HIS A 47 17.76 2.04 -9.29
C HIS A 47 17.78 1.56 -7.83
N HIS A 48 17.45 2.44 -6.88
CA HIS A 48 17.48 2.08 -5.45
C HIS A 48 16.23 1.30 -5.02
N ILE A 49 15.11 1.48 -5.72
CA ILE A 49 13.86 0.78 -5.37
C ILE A 49 13.97 -0.71 -5.61
N GLU A 50 14.61 -1.15 -6.70
CA GLU A 50 14.81 -2.56 -7.01
C GLU A 50 15.63 -3.27 -5.92
N GLN A 51 16.76 -2.66 -5.52
CA GLN A 51 17.59 -3.19 -4.43
C GLN A 51 16.84 -3.21 -3.08
N TRP A 52 15.95 -2.25 -2.85
CA TRP A 52 15.15 -2.22 -1.63
C TRP A 52 14.03 -3.26 -1.66
N LEU A 53 13.33 -3.42 -2.78
CA LEU A 53 12.34 -4.47 -2.99
C LEU A 53 12.95 -5.86 -2.83
N GLN A 54 14.16 -6.10 -3.35
CA GLN A 54 14.87 -7.36 -3.11
C GLN A 54 15.06 -7.64 -1.61
N ARG A 55 15.42 -6.64 -0.81
CA ARG A 55 15.58 -6.81 0.65
C ARG A 55 14.25 -7.02 1.36
N VAL A 56 13.20 -6.33 0.94
CA VAL A 56 11.84 -6.56 1.44
C VAL A 56 11.44 -8.00 1.14
N CYS A 57 11.53 -8.43 -0.10
CA CYS A 57 11.12 -9.77 -0.54
C CYS A 57 11.90 -10.87 0.20
N THR A 58 13.22 -10.74 0.31
CA THR A 58 14.05 -11.67 1.09
C THR A 58 13.66 -11.71 2.58
N ARG A 59 13.29 -10.58 3.18
CA ARG A 59 12.88 -10.55 4.60
C ARG A 59 11.49 -11.14 4.82
N GLU A 60 10.61 -11.01 3.83
CA GLU A 60 9.26 -11.55 3.84
C GLU A 60 9.17 -12.99 3.33
N ASP A 61 10.29 -13.58 2.92
CA ASP A 61 10.37 -14.93 2.34
C ASP A 61 9.44 -15.13 1.13
N ILE A 62 9.46 -14.14 0.22
CA ILE A 62 8.69 -14.15 -1.02
C ILE A 62 9.62 -14.07 -2.23
N ASP A 63 9.21 -14.71 -3.32
CA ASP A 63 9.94 -14.65 -4.59
C ASP A 63 9.95 -13.21 -5.11
N THR A 64 11.15 -12.65 -5.30
CA THR A 64 11.27 -11.27 -5.76
C THR A 64 10.66 -11.12 -7.16
N PRO A 65 9.66 -10.24 -7.33
CA PRO A 65 9.10 -9.95 -8.64
C PRO A 65 10.11 -9.25 -9.55
N GLN A 66 9.97 -9.47 -10.86
CA GLN A 66 10.70 -8.68 -11.85
C GLN A 66 10.25 -7.21 -11.76
N VAL A 67 11.19 -6.28 -11.60
CA VAL A 67 10.87 -4.85 -11.51
C VAL A 67 11.12 -4.18 -12.86
N VAL A 68 10.06 -3.67 -13.48
CA VAL A 68 10.12 -2.91 -14.73
C VAL A 68 9.85 -1.45 -14.45
N VAL A 69 10.77 -0.57 -14.83
CA VAL A 69 10.58 0.87 -14.67
C VAL A 69 10.16 1.51 -15.99
N GLY A 70 8.89 1.93 -16.04
CA GLY A 70 8.27 2.61 -17.16
C GLY A 70 8.30 4.13 -17.07
N ARG A 71 7.83 4.79 -18.14
CA ARG A 71 7.60 6.24 -18.13
C ARG A 71 6.47 6.60 -17.16
N ALA A 72 6.55 7.77 -16.54
CA ALA A 72 5.48 8.30 -15.71
C ALA A 72 4.16 8.36 -16.51
N THR A 73 3.06 8.01 -15.86
CA THR A 73 1.71 8.15 -16.45
C THR A 73 0.85 9.01 -15.55
N ARG A 74 -0.20 9.61 -16.12
CA ARG A 74 -1.14 10.45 -15.35
C ARG A 74 -2.11 9.63 -14.50
N THR A 75 -2.24 8.33 -14.77
CA THR A 75 -3.35 7.51 -14.28
C THR A 75 -2.92 6.42 -13.31
N SER A 76 -1.63 6.09 -13.27
CA SER A 76 -1.10 5.06 -12.37
C SER A 76 0.38 5.31 -12.08
N LEU A 77 0.75 5.10 -10.81
CA LEU A 77 2.13 5.17 -10.32
C LEU A 77 2.84 3.82 -10.38
N ALA A 78 2.10 2.73 -10.20
CA ALA A 78 2.60 1.38 -10.33
C ALA A 78 1.47 0.39 -10.68
N SER A 79 1.84 -0.82 -11.07
CA SER A 79 0.91 -1.93 -11.28
C SER A 79 1.64 -3.26 -11.17
N THR A 80 0.95 -4.28 -10.68
CA THR A 80 1.43 -5.65 -10.59
C THR A 80 0.77 -6.51 -11.65
N ASP A 81 1.56 -7.38 -12.28
CA ASP A 81 1.08 -8.50 -13.06
C ASP A 81 1.46 -9.78 -12.31
N ILE A 82 0.45 -10.41 -11.73
CA ILE A 82 0.60 -11.56 -10.82
C ILE A 82 1.06 -12.79 -11.60
N ASP A 83 0.53 -13.01 -12.79
CA ASP A 83 0.83 -14.19 -13.61
C ASP A 83 2.31 -14.22 -14.04
N SER A 84 2.87 -13.04 -14.33
CA SER A 84 4.28 -12.91 -14.71
C SER A 84 5.21 -12.55 -13.53
N ASN A 85 4.68 -12.49 -12.31
CA ASN A 85 5.38 -12.02 -11.11
C ASN A 85 6.18 -10.73 -11.37
N THR A 86 5.52 -9.72 -11.93
CA THR A 86 6.16 -8.48 -12.39
C THR A 86 5.52 -7.26 -11.73
N ILE A 87 6.35 -6.36 -11.19
CA ILE A 87 5.94 -5.04 -10.73
C ILE A 87 6.42 -3.99 -11.73
N CYS A 88 5.49 -3.21 -12.27
CA CYS A 88 5.78 -2.08 -13.12
C CYS A 88 5.69 -0.78 -12.32
N LEU A 89 6.81 -0.08 -12.16
CA LEU A 89 6.90 1.22 -11.50
C LEU A 89 6.97 2.33 -12.56
N ARG A 90 6.17 3.39 -12.41
CA ARG A 90 6.06 4.47 -13.40
C ARG A 90 6.68 5.75 -12.87
N GLY A 91 7.70 6.24 -13.57
CA GLY A 91 8.38 7.49 -13.24
C GLY A 91 9.75 7.30 -12.59
N LYS A 92 10.36 8.43 -12.20
CA LYS A 92 11.75 8.46 -11.71
C LYS A 92 11.87 8.19 -10.21
N VAL A 93 10.78 8.41 -9.48
CA VAL A 93 10.71 8.32 -8.02
C VAL A 93 9.48 7.52 -7.64
N THR A 94 9.66 6.56 -6.75
CA THR A 94 8.60 5.72 -6.19
C THR A 94 8.70 5.76 -4.67
N THR A 95 7.57 5.91 -3.98
CA THR A 95 7.52 5.87 -2.52
C THR A 95 7.56 4.43 -2.01
N ALA A 96 8.01 4.23 -0.78
CA ALA A 96 7.95 2.93 -0.12
C ALA A 96 6.51 2.42 -0.06
N ALA A 97 5.54 3.29 0.23
CA ALA A 97 4.12 2.95 0.26
C ALA A 97 3.62 2.38 -1.08
N THR A 98 3.87 3.08 -2.18
CA THR A 98 3.50 2.59 -3.53
C THR A 98 4.16 1.26 -3.85
N ALA A 99 5.42 1.06 -3.47
CA ALA A 99 6.09 -0.21 -3.75
C ALA A 99 5.56 -1.37 -2.88
N LEU A 100 5.21 -1.13 -1.61
CA LEU A 100 4.60 -2.14 -0.76
C LEU A 100 3.16 -2.48 -1.16
N HIS A 101 2.42 -1.51 -1.70
CA HIS A 101 1.11 -1.73 -2.31
C HIS A 101 1.19 -2.84 -3.38
N GLU A 102 2.13 -2.71 -4.30
CA GLU A 102 2.33 -3.71 -5.35
C GLU A 102 2.83 -5.05 -4.78
N VAL A 103 3.71 -5.04 -3.78
CA VAL A 103 4.13 -6.27 -3.10
C VAL A 103 2.95 -6.96 -2.40
N ALA A 104 2.01 -6.22 -1.83
CA ALA A 104 0.81 -6.81 -1.22
C ALA A 104 -0.04 -7.56 -2.26
N HIS A 105 -0.16 -7.03 -3.48
CA HIS A 105 -0.80 -7.75 -4.60
C HIS A 105 -0.07 -9.04 -4.95
N VAL A 106 1.27 -9.02 -5.00
CA VAL A 106 2.09 -10.23 -5.23
C VAL A 106 1.85 -11.29 -4.16
N ILE A 107 1.87 -10.90 -2.88
CA ILE A 107 1.71 -11.83 -1.75
C ILE A 107 0.31 -12.46 -1.73
N VAL A 108 -0.73 -11.64 -1.92
CA VAL A 108 -2.11 -12.11 -1.87
C VAL A 108 -2.48 -12.90 -3.14
N GLY A 109 -1.81 -12.63 -4.26
CA GLY A 109 -2.11 -13.26 -5.54
C GLY A 109 -3.49 -12.86 -6.07
N ALA A 110 -3.95 -11.63 -5.78
CA ALA A 110 -5.19 -11.09 -6.30
C ALA A 110 -5.10 -9.59 -6.63
N ASP A 111 -5.76 -9.17 -7.71
CA ASP A 111 -5.85 -7.75 -8.13
C ASP A 111 -6.84 -6.92 -7.28
N SER A 112 -7.67 -7.59 -6.48
CA SER A 112 -8.68 -6.95 -5.64
C SER A 112 -8.05 -6.32 -4.39
N HIS A 113 -8.65 -5.24 -3.91
CA HIS A 113 -8.21 -4.53 -2.70
C HIS A 113 -8.96 -5.00 -1.45
N GLY A 114 -9.34 -6.29 -1.41
CA GLY A 114 -10.14 -6.89 -0.33
C GLY A 114 -9.42 -6.98 1.01
N VAL A 115 -10.05 -7.63 2.00
CA VAL A 115 -9.53 -7.72 3.38
C VAL A 115 -8.10 -8.27 3.43
N LEU A 116 -7.80 -9.34 2.68
CA LEU A 116 -6.45 -9.94 2.64
C LEU A 116 -5.38 -8.96 2.14
N PHE A 117 -5.72 -8.17 1.11
CA PHE A 117 -4.82 -7.14 0.58
C PHE A 117 -4.54 -6.06 1.62
N ARG A 118 -5.59 -5.53 2.27
CA ARG A 118 -5.45 -4.44 3.24
C ARG A 118 -4.70 -4.90 4.49
N ASP A 119 -4.99 -6.10 4.98
CA ASP A 119 -4.27 -6.71 6.10
C ASP A 119 -2.77 -6.84 5.78
N GLU A 120 -2.45 -7.32 4.58
CA GLU A 120 -1.08 -7.51 4.13
C GLU A 120 -0.34 -6.19 3.95
N LEU A 121 -0.98 -5.19 3.34
CA LEU A 121 -0.39 -3.85 3.19
C LEU A 121 -0.11 -3.21 4.55
N VAL A 122 -1.03 -3.33 5.51
CA VAL A 122 -0.81 -2.86 6.89
C VAL A 122 0.36 -3.58 7.56
N ARG A 123 0.47 -4.91 7.38
CA ARG A 123 1.57 -5.72 7.90
C ARG A 123 2.92 -5.29 7.32
N LEU A 124 2.98 -5.09 6.00
CA LEU A 124 4.17 -4.61 5.29
C LEU A 124 4.55 -3.20 5.73
N ALA A 125 3.59 -2.28 5.80
CA ALA A 125 3.83 -0.91 6.25
C ALA A 125 4.40 -0.88 7.67
N ARG A 126 3.91 -1.74 8.57
CA ARG A 126 4.42 -1.86 9.93
C ARG A 126 5.88 -2.34 9.95
N ALA A 127 6.23 -3.28 9.09
CA ALA A 127 7.55 -3.90 9.04
C ALA A 127 8.62 -3.06 8.34
N HIS A 128 8.21 -2.22 7.37
CA HIS A 128 9.13 -1.56 6.43
C HIS A 128 8.97 -0.04 6.31
N ILE A 129 7.91 0.56 6.86
CA ILE A 129 7.73 2.02 6.97
C ILE A 129 7.83 2.43 8.44
N SER A 130 6.76 2.23 9.23
CA SER A 130 6.73 2.47 10.67
C SER A 130 5.47 1.89 11.31
N ILE A 131 5.48 1.74 12.65
CA ILE A 131 4.30 1.30 13.40
C ILE A 131 3.20 2.37 13.33
N GLU A 132 3.59 3.64 13.40
CA GLU A 132 2.68 4.80 13.36
C GLU A 132 1.95 4.87 12.01
N TYR A 133 2.66 4.63 10.89
CA TYR A 133 2.06 4.59 9.55
C TYR A 133 1.01 3.49 9.45
N ALA A 134 1.38 2.28 9.86
CA ALA A 134 0.49 1.13 9.80
C ALA A 134 -0.74 1.28 10.71
N ALA A 135 -0.56 1.82 11.92
CA ALA A 135 -1.65 2.05 12.85
C ALA A 135 -2.64 3.11 12.33
N LEU A 136 -2.14 4.19 11.72
CA LEU A 136 -3.00 5.19 11.09
C LEU A 136 -3.72 4.58 9.87
N LEU A 137 -3.01 3.85 9.01
CA LEU A 137 -3.60 3.22 7.82
C LEU A 137 -4.75 2.26 8.20
N TYR A 138 -4.50 1.37 9.16
CA TYR A 138 -5.53 0.47 9.68
C TYR A 138 -6.73 1.22 10.26
N GLY A 139 -6.47 2.22 11.11
CA GLY A 139 -7.54 2.99 11.74
C GLY A 139 -8.40 3.75 10.73
N VAL A 140 -7.79 4.26 9.65
CA VAL A 140 -8.53 4.93 8.58
C VAL A 140 -9.32 3.92 7.74
N TYR A 141 -8.74 2.78 7.38
CA TYR A 141 -9.49 1.69 6.69
C TYR A 141 -10.72 1.26 7.49
N GLU A 142 -10.55 0.92 8.77
CA GLU A 142 -11.66 0.54 9.65
C GLU A 142 -12.68 1.69 9.77
N GLY A 143 -12.20 2.93 9.94
CA GLY A 143 -13.05 4.10 10.11
C GLY A 143 -13.90 4.45 8.88
N VAL A 144 -13.44 4.16 7.67
CA VAL A 144 -14.25 4.33 6.44
C VAL A 144 -15.15 3.13 6.15
N GLY A 145 -15.13 2.09 7.00
CA GLY A 145 -15.97 0.90 6.88
C GLY A 145 -15.42 -0.17 5.94
N LEU A 146 -14.12 -0.13 5.61
CA LEU A 146 -13.46 -1.24 4.92
C LEU A 146 -13.21 -2.38 5.91
N GLU A 147 -13.55 -3.60 5.52
CA GLU A 147 -13.35 -4.78 6.36
C GLU A 147 -11.85 -5.01 6.62
N MET A 148 -11.50 -5.24 7.88
CA MET A 148 -10.13 -5.52 8.32
C MET A 148 -10.17 -6.74 9.25
N SER A 149 -9.14 -7.59 9.20
CA SER A 149 -8.97 -8.54 10.29
C SER A 149 -8.61 -7.79 11.58
N PRO A 150 -8.95 -8.31 12.77
CA PRO A 150 -8.59 -7.65 14.02
C PRO A 150 -7.09 -7.36 14.07
N TRP A 151 -6.72 -6.11 14.34
CA TRP A 151 -5.31 -5.71 14.43
C TRP A 151 -4.56 -6.68 15.34
N PRO A 152 -3.58 -7.44 14.82
CA PRO A 152 -2.80 -8.32 15.65
C PRO A 152 -1.97 -7.45 16.59
N ALA A 153 -2.44 -7.31 17.83
CA ALA A 153 -1.59 -6.95 18.95
C ALA A 153 -0.39 -7.89 18.85
N SER A 154 0.81 -7.33 18.78
CA SER A 154 2.04 -8.07 18.49
C SER A 154 2.28 -9.15 19.55
N ALA A 155 1.66 -10.31 19.37
CA ALA A 155 2.17 -11.57 19.85
C ALA A 155 3.18 -11.97 18.77
N SER A 156 4.43 -11.65 19.02
CA SER A 156 5.55 -12.31 18.35
C SER A 156 5.36 -13.82 18.51
N GLN A 157 4.80 -14.49 17.52
CA GLN A 157 5.05 -15.90 17.29
C GLN A 157 6.04 -15.97 16.13
N ARG A 158 7.29 -16.20 16.53
CA ARG A 158 8.38 -16.64 15.66
C ARG A 158 8.10 -18.05 15.16
#